data_AF-A0A521ZHX5-F1
#
_entry.id   AF-A0A521ZHX5-F1
#
_cell.length_a   1.000
_cell.length_b   1.000
_cell.length_c   1.000
_cell.angle_alpha   90.00
_cell.angle_beta   90.00
_cell.angle_gamma   90.00
#
_symmetry.space_group_name_H-M   'P 1'
#
loop_
_entity.id
_entity.type
_entity.pdbx_description
1 polymer ?
#
loop_
_entity_poly.entity_id
_entity_poly.type
_entity_poly.pdbx_seq_one_letter_code
_entity_poly.pdbx_strand_id
1 'polypeptide(L)'
;MKRCSWLQFLITVLLTLTFDSRLSAQATEITNPPPKCKIDGVFGDWKGYQTGWNETGLDWSKVKMTPGFDGIDLKEFYYDNDDTYLYLFIKCKPTVQERYDRTHSTGDLGFLYIDTDMNTNTGAADRDAYGSSTISGAEIQIYLPTGFSITGGTKSGCHLSYDMERWDASSKLFDQQIRKADSRDANPLVAHGKDGVEIALLLSDLGVRKGSKFSFACWESMALRDYVNRTTIKIE
;
A
#
# COMPACT_ATOMS: atom_id res chain seq x y z
N MET A 1 17.44 -73.49 -32.59
CA MET A 1 17.38 -73.50 -31.12
C MET A 1 17.49 -72.07 -30.62
N LYS A 2 16.49 -71.68 -29.81
CA LYS A 2 16.38 -70.51 -28.91
C LYS A 2 16.72 -69.11 -29.45
N ARG A 3 15.67 -68.46 -29.97
CA ARG A 3 15.48 -67.01 -30.01
C ARG A 3 15.36 -66.50 -28.56
N CYS A 4 16.15 -65.49 -28.18
CA CYS A 4 15.94 -64.73 -26.93
C CYS A 4 15.18 -63.43 -27.25
N SER A 5 13.97 -63.34 -26.68
CA SER A 5 13.13 -62.17 -26.46
C SER A 5 13.98 -60.95 -26.05
N TRP A 6 14.07 -59.85 -26.81
CA TRP A 6 13.05 -58.82 -26.97
C TRP A 6 12.16 -58.62 -25.72
N LEU A 7 12.30 -57.42 -25.14
CA LEU A 7 11.25 -56.73 -24.38
C LEU A 7 11.01 -57.19 -22.94
N GLN A 8 11.87 -56.80 -22.00
CA GLN A 8 11.47 -56.27 -20.69
C GLN A 8 12.69 -55.88 -19.85
N PHE A 9 12.54 -54.82 -19.07
CA PHE A 9 13.52 -54.21 -18.15
C PHE A 9 14.57 -53.27 -18.76
N LEU A 10 14.12 -52.42 -19.68
CA LEU A 10 14.65 -51.07 -19.88
C LEU A 10 14.00 -50.06 -18.89
N ILE A 11 13.66 -50.50 -17.67
CA ILE A 11 12.95 -49.73 -16.61
C ILE A 11 13.65 -49.89 -15.24
N THR A 12 14.98 -49.79 -15.21
CA THR A 12 15.71 -49.73 -13.91
C THR A 12 16.87 -48.74 -13.91
N VAL A 13 17.03 -47.92 -14.96
CA VAL A 13 18.02 -46.82 -14.99
C VAL A 13 17.33 -45.47 -15.22
N LEU A 14 16.11 -45.33 -14.69
CA LEU A 14 15.36 -44.07 -14.69
C LEU A 14 14.91 -43.71 -13.26
N LEU A 15 15.79 -43.91 -12.28
CA LEU A 15 15.48 -43.66 -10.86
C LEU A 15 16.58 -42.90 -10.08
N THR A 16 17.59 -42.37 -10.75
CA THR A 16 18.62 -41.55 -10.07
C THR A 16 19.18 -40.49 -11.01
N LEU A 17 18.34 -39.55 -11.40
CA LEU A 17 18.75 -38.18 -11.72
C LEU A 17 17.62 -37.28 -11.24
N THR A 18 17.66 -37.04 -9.93
CA THR A 18 17.33 -35.78 -9.26
C THR A 18 16.75 -34.70 -10.19
N PHE A 19 15.42 -34.72 -10.37
CA PHE A 19 14.66 -33.49 -10.56
C PHE A 19 14.62 -32.76 -9.22
N ASP A 20 15.78 -32.24 -8.82
CA ASP A 20 15.85 -31.19 -7.81
C ASP A 20 16.42 -29.94 -8.49
N SER A 21 15.60 -29.42 -9.39
CA SER A 21 15.68 -28.04 -9.82
C SER A 21 14.39 -27.37 -9.41
N ARG A 22 14.10 -27.42 -8.10
CA ARG A 22 13.56 -26.21 -7.46
C ARG A 22 14.63 -25.15 -7.65
N LEU A 23 14.57 -24.47 -8.79
CA LEU A 23 14.97 -23.08 -8.89
C LEU A 23 14.16 -22.38 -7.81
N SER A 24 14.68 -22.39 -6.59
CA SER A 24 14.53 -21.28 -5.69
C SER A 24 15.05 -20.10 -6.51
N ALA A 25 14.13 -19.38 -7.14
CA ALA A 25 14.33 -17.97 -7.32
C ALA A 25 14.64 -17.49 -5.90
N GLN A 26 15.93 -17.34 -5.58
CA GLN A 26 16.32 -16.38 -4.58
C GLN A 26 15.66 -15.11 -5.08
N ALA A 27 14.58 -14.70 -4.42
CA ALA A 27 14.10 -13.34 -4.52
C ALA A 27 15.34 -12.53 -4.19
N THR A 28 15.98 -11.96 -5.22
CA THR A 28 16.95 -10.90 -5.04
C THR A 28 16.21 -9.92 -4.18
N GLU A 29 16.67 -9.80 -2.92
CA GLU A 29 16.18 -8.81 -2.00
C GLU A 29 16.35 -7.49 -2.74
N ILE A 30 15.23 -6.95 -3.27
CA ILE A 30 15.26 -5.69 -4.00
C ILE A 30 15.58 -4.67 -2.92
N THR A 31 16.87 -4.38 -2.78
CA THR A 31 17.38 -3.39 -1.85
C THR A 31 16.98 -2.05 -2.43
N ASN A 32 15.88 -1.51 -1.92
CA ASN A 32 15.43 -0.19 -2.31
C ASN A 32 16.53 0.82 -1.95
N PRO A 33 16.79 1.83 -2.78
CA PRO A 33 17.69 2.93 -2.39
C PRO A 33 17.24 3.49 -1.03
N PRO A 34 18.14 3.84 -0.12
CA PRO A 34 17.70 4.40 1.16
C PRO A 34 16.96 5.73 0.91
N PRO A 35 15.77 5.94 1.53
CA PRO A 35 15.12 7.24 1.57
C PRO A 35 16.07 8.35 2.03
N LYS A 36 15.92 9.56 1.47
CA LYS A 36 16.70 10.73 1.89
C LYS A 36 16.30 11.19 3.29
N CYS A 37 15.01 11.11 3.63
CA CYS A 37 14.50 11.35 4.96
C CYS A 37 14.40 10.05 5.76
N LYS A 38 14.46 10.16 7.08
CA LYS A 38 14.23 9.02 7.96
C LYS A 38 12.74 8.79 8.07
N ILE A 39 12.28 7.58 7.71
CA ILE A 39 10.86 7.20 7.83
C ILE A 39 10.59 6.73 9.26
N ASP A 40 10.11 7.61 10.12
CA ASP A 40 9.87 7.32 11.54
C ASP A 40 8.56 7.90 12.11
N GLY A 41 7.76 8.58 11.28
CA GLY A 41 6.44 9.09 11.69
C GLY A 41 6.51 10.33 12.59
N VAL A 42 7.64 11.06 12.59
CA VAL A 42 7.82 12.31 13.32
C VAL A 42 7.65 13.51 12.39
N PHE A 43 6.74 14.43 12.73
CA PHE A 43 6.41 15.57 11.87
C PHE A 43 7.50 16.67 11.86
N GLY A 44 8.51 16.57 12.72
CA GLY A 44 9.59 17.57 12.83
C GLY A 44 10.29 17.87 11.50
N ASP A 45 10.47 16.83 10.68
CA ASP A 45 11.19 16.89 9.41
C ASP A 45 10.34 17.44 8.25
N TRP A 46 9.05 17.64 8.49
CA TRP A 46 8.05 18.01 7.47
C TRP A 46 7.73 19.52 7.43
N LYS A 47 8.44 20.31 8.25
CA LYS A 47 8.25 21.77 8.31
C LYS A 47 8.73 22.43 7.01
N GLY A 48 7.79 22.98 6.25
CA GLY A 48 8.06 23.69 4.99
C GLY A 48 7.77 22.88 3.73
N TYR A 49 7.34 21.62 3.88
CA TYR A 49 6.88 20.80 2.76
C TYR A 49 5.48 21.18 2.27
N GLN A 50 5.12 20.66 1.10
CA GLN A 50 3.87 21.01 0.43
C GLN A 50 2.70 20.40 1.21
N THR A 51 1.73 21.23 1.57
CA THR A 51 0.46 20.76 2.15
C THR A 51 -0.46 20.35 1.02
N GLY A 52 -0.87 19.08 0.98
CA GLY A 52 -1.83 18.62 -0.01
C GLY A 52 -3.28 18.88 0.40
N TRP A 53 -3.63 18.65 1.68
CA TRP A 53 -4.87 19.14 2.26
C TRP A 53 -4.76 19.33 3.78
N ASN A 54 -5.67 20.13 4.33
CA ASN A 54 -5.95 20.24 5.75
C ASN A 54 -7.45 20.06 5.93
N GLU A 55 -7.85 19.12 6.79
CA GLU A 55 -9.25 18.86 7.08
C GLU A 55 -9.87 20.10 7.73
N THR A 56 -10.79 20.74 7.02
CA THR A 56 -11.52 21.92 7.55
C THR A 56 -12.71 21.51 8.45
N GLY A 57 -12.73 20.25 8.87
CA GLY A 57 -13.80 19.59 9.61
C GLY A 57 -14.80 18.92 8.67
N LEU A 58 -15.00 17.62 8.88
CA LEU A 58 -16.19 16.90 8.42
C LEU A 58 -17.46 17.64 8.86
N ASP A 59 -18.23 18.13 7.88
CA ASP A 59 -19.59 18.60 8.13
C ASP A 59 -20.50 17.38 8.36
N TRP A 60 -20.51 16.88 9.60
CA TRP A 60 -21.30 15.74 10.02
C TRP A 60 -22.79 15.88 9.73
N SER A 61 -23.29 17.10 9.54
CA SER A 61 -24.69 17.32 9.15
C SER A 61 -25.02 16.79 7.75
N LYS A 62 -23.99 16.57 6.90
CA LYS A 62 -24.11 16.01 5.55
C LYS A 62 -23.87 14.50 5.50
N VAL A 63 -23.49 13.88 6.61
CA VAL A 63 -23.19 12.45 6.69
C VAL A 63 -24.39 11.73 7.30
N LYS A 64 -25.04 10.84 6.52
CA LYS A 64 -26.23 10.08 6.97
C LYS A 64 -25.94 8.94 7.95
N MET A 65 -24.73 8.86 8.51
CA MET A 65 -24.34 7.89 9.52
C MET A 65 -23.70 8.59 10.71
N THR A 66 -24.09 8.19 11.91
CA THR A 66 -23.26 8.39 13.10
C THR A 66 -22.02 7.54 12.92
N PRO A 67 -20.80 8.11 12.88
CA PRO A 67 -19.61 7.29 12.69
C PRO A 67 -19.46 6.40 13.93
N GLY A 68 -19.19 5.12 13.71
CA GLY A 68 -18.69 4.25 14.77
C GLY A 68 -17.28 4.71 15.13
N PHE A 69 -17.17 5.79 15.91
CA PHE A 69 -15.90 6.42 16.25
C PHE A 69 -15.11 5.59 17.27
N ASP A 70 -14.44 4.57 16.75
CA ASP A 70 -13.24 3.96 17.35
C ASP A 70 -12.06 3.89 16.37
N GLY A 71 -12.21 4.45 15.16
CA GLY A 71 -11.22 4.47 14.08
C GLY A 71 -10.17 5.58 14.16
N ILE A 72 -9.32 5.67 13.14
CA ILE A 72 -8.31 6.72 12.93
C ILE A 72 -8.86 7.71 11.90
N ASP A 73 -8.84 8.99 12.22
CA ASP A 73 -9.37 10.08 11.38
C ASP A 73 -8.20 10.93 10.84
N LEU A 74 -8.15 11.20 9.54
CA LEU A 74 -7.00 11.82 8.87
C LEU A 74 -7.18 13.33 8.78
N LYS A 75 -6.27 14.07 9.42
CA LYS A 75 -6.40 15.51 9.66
C LYS A 75 -5.67 16.36 8.66
N GLU A 76 -4.44 15.99 8.33
CA GLU A 76 -3.59 16.80 7.47
C GLU A 76 -2.72 15.90 6.63
N PHE A 77 -2.43 16.36 5.42
CA PHE A 77 -1.57 15.65 4.50
C PHE A 77 -0.50 16.57 3.93
N TYR A 78 0.72 16.06 3.94
CA TYR A 78 1.91 16.70 3.44
C TYR A 78 2.61 15.77 2.47
N TYR A 79 3.30 16.34 1.50
CA TYR A 79 4.10 15.58 0.56
C TYR A 79 5.36 16.35 0.16
N ASP A 80 6.36 15.58 -0.24
CA ASP A 80 7.56 16.04 -0.92
C ASP A 80 8.04 14.93 -1.87
N ASN A 81 8.96 15.22 -2.78
CA ASN A 81 9.52 14.19 -3.65
C ASN A 81 10.96 14.48 -4.04
N ASP A 82 11.68 13.42 -4.37
CA ASP A 82 12.98 13.47 -5.04
C ASP A 82 12.98 12.62 -6.31
N ASP A 83 14.15 12.37 -6.91
CA ASP A 83 14.25 11.59 -8.14
C ASP A 83 13.87 10.10 -7.97
N THR A 84 13.70 9.62 -6.75
CA THR A 84 13.46 8.20 -6.41
C THR A 84 12.10 7.99 -5.73
N TYR A 85 11.74 8.87 -4.80
CA TYR A 85 10.62 8.69 -3.89
C TYR A 85 9.62 9.84 -3.95
N LEU A 86 8.35 9.47 -3.82
CA LEU A 86 7.31 10.33 -3.29
C LEU A 86 7.19 10.08 -1.78
N TYR A 87 7.40 11.13 -0.99
CA TYR A 87 7.24 11.10 0.45
C TYR A 87 5.86 11.65 0.81
N LEU A 88 5.18 10.97 1.73
CA LEU A 88 3.87 11.32 2.24
C LEU A 88 3.89 11.37 3.77
N PHE A 89 3.24 12.36 4.35
CA PHE A 89 2.95 12.39 5.78
C PHE A 89 1.48 12.70 6.02
N ILE A 90 0.84 11.86 6.81
CA ILE A 90 -0.57 11.96 7.16
C ILE A 90 -0.67 12.12 8.67
N LYS A 91 -1.08 13.30 9.15
CA LYS A 91 -1.49 13.47 10.54
C LYS A 91 -2.84 12.83 10.74
N CYS A 92 -2.99 12.10 11.84
CA CYS A 92 -4.23 11.42 12.16
C CYS A 92 -4.54 11.46 13.65
N LYS A 93 -5.82 11.33 13.99
CA LYS A 93 -6.30 11.34 15.38
C LYS A 93 -7.40 10.30 15.60
N PRO A 94 -7.28 9.43 16.62
CA PRO A 94 -6.05 9.12 17.35
C PRO A 94 -4.93 8.70 16.39
N THR A 95 -3.67 8.80 16.84
CA THR A 95 -2.55 8.20 16.10
C THR A 95 -2.70 6.67 16.06
N VAL A 96 -1.93 6.01 15.18
CA VAL A 96 -1.92 4.54 15.09
C VAL A 96 -1.58 3.90 16.44
N GLN A 97 -0.59 4.46 17.15
CA GLN A 97 -0.18 3.98 18.47
C GLN A 97 -1.30 4.18 19.50
N GLU A 98 -1.89 5.38 19.58
CA GLU A 98 -2.97 5.67 20.53
C GLU A 98 -4.21 4.76 20.30
N ARG A 99 -4.56 4.50 19.04
CA ARG A 99 -5.63 3.56 18.70
C ARG A 99 -5.28 2.15 19.20
N TYR A 100 -4.07 1.68 18.89
CA TYR A 100 -3.60 0.36 19.29
C TYR A 100 -3.59 0.19 20.82
N ASP A 101 -3.06 1.16 21.56
CA ASP A 101 -3.00 1.12 23.02
C ASP A 101 -4.40 1.05 23.65
N ARG A 102 -5.42 1.63 22.98
CA ARG A 102 -6.81 1.55 23.40
C ARG A 102 -7.44 0.19 23.09
N THR A 103 -7.26 -0.33 21.87
CA THR A 103 -8.07 -1.47 21.37
C THR A 103 -7.34 -2.80 21.30
N HIS A 104 -6.01 -2.79 21.20
CA HIS A 104 -5.16 -3.95 20.95
C HIS A 104 -5.62 -4.80 19.76
N SER A 105 -6.21 -4.15 18.75
CA SER A 105 -6.86 -4.80 17.61
C SER A 105 -6.26 -4.39 16.27
N THR A 106 -6.57 -5.17 15.23
CA THR A 106 -6.28 -4.80 13.84
C THR A 106 -7.30 -3.77 13.33
N GLY A 107 -6.96 -3.10 12.25
CA GLY A 107 -7.84 -2.25 11.45
C GLY A 107 -7.04 -1.63 10.32
N ASP A 108 -7.35 -0.41 9.95
CA ASP A 108 -6.69 0.28 8.85
C ASP A 108 -6.89 1.80 8.94
N LEU A 109 -6.08 2.54 8.20
CA LEU A 109 -6.28 3.99 7.98
C LEU A 109 -7.23 4.25 6.81
N GLY A 110 -7.31 3.32 5.87
CA GLY A 110 -8.04 3.48 4.62
C GLY A 110 -7.19 3.16 3.40
N PHE A 111 -7.59 3.78 2.29
CA PHE A 111 -7.03 3.59 0.97
C PHE A 111 -6.53 4.91 0.40
N LEU A 112 -5.37 4.88 -0.23
CA LEU A 112 -4.88 5.93 -1.10
C LEU A 112 -5.08 5.49 -2.55
N TYR A 113 -5.43 6.43 -3.42
CA TYR A 113 -5.61 6.18 -4.85
C TYR A 113 -4.81 7.18 -5.66
N ILE A 114 -4.21 6.71 -6.74
CA ILE A 114 -3.43 7.52 -7.66
C ILE A 114 -4.01 7.37 -9.05
N ASP A 115 -4.39 8.50 -9.63
CA ASP A 115 -4.74 8.70 -11.04
C ASP A 115 -3.54 9.38 -11.70
N THR A 116 -2.75 8.57 -12.39
CA THR A 116 -1.40 8.88 -12.90
C THR A 116 -1.42 9.77 -14.13
N ASP A 117 -2.52 9.79 -14.88
CA ASP A 117 -2.68 10.58 -16.11
C ASP A 117 -3.70 11.72 -15.99
N MET A 118 -4.33 11.84 -14.81
CA MET A 118 -5.38 12.81 -14.47
C MET A 118 -6.62 12.67 -15.37
N ASN A 119 -6.90 11.47 -15.86
CA ASN A 119 -8.04 11.20 -16.73
C ASN A 119 -9.02 10.25 -16.03
N THR A 120 -10.13 10.80 -15.56
CA THR A 120 -11.17 10.02 -14.87
C THR A 120 -11.90 9.00 -15.75
N ASN A 121 -11.59 8.94 -17.06
CA ASN A 121 -12.15 7.96 -17.98
C ASN A 121 -11.22 6.76 -18.22
N THR A 122 -9.98 6.80 -17.71
CA THR A 122 -9.03 5.68 -17.66
C THR A 122 -9.04 5.07 -16.25
N GLY A 123 -8.32 3.96 -16.06
CA GLY A 123 -8.23 3.30 -14.76
C GLY A 123 -9.54 2.72 -14.23
N ALA A 124 -9.68 2.74 -12.91
CA ALA A 124 -10.83 2.21 -12.20
C ALA A 124 -12.10 3.02 -12.51
N ALA A 125 -13.24 2.31 -12.51
CA ALA A 125 -14.55 2.94 -12.48
C ALA A 125 -14.90 3.37 -11.05
N ASP A 126 -16.15 3.81 -10.83
CA ASP A 126 -16.68 4.16 -9.51
C ASP A 126 -16.89 2.96 -8.58
N ARG A 127 -16.99 1.77 -9.17
CA ARG A 127 -17.06 0.49 -8.48
C ARG A 127 -16.21 -0.55 -9.20
N ASP A 128 -15.61 -1.45 -8.43
CA ASP A 128 -14.91 -2.61 -8.96
C ASP A 128 -15.88 -3.72 -9.42
N ALA A 129 -15.35 -4.83 -9.97
CA ALA A 129 -16.17 -5.96 -10.40
C ALA A 129 -16.96 -6.65 -9.27
N TYR A 130 -16.58 -6.45 -8.02
CA TYR A 130 -17.27 -6.98 -6.83
C TYR A 130 -18.26 -5.97 -6.23
N GLY A 131 -18.38 -4.78 -6.81
CA GLY A 131 -19.28 -3.73 -6.37
C GLY A 131 -18.73 -2.91 -5.20
N SER A 132 -17.47 -3.13 -4.80
CA SER A 132 -16.77 -2.27 -3.85
C SER A 132 -16.58 -0.90 -4.45
N SER A 133 -16.71 0.15 -3.65
CA SER A 133 -16.49 1.51 -4.16
C SER A 133 -15.01 1.74 -4.45
N THR A 134 -14.74 2.50 -5.49
CA THR A 134 -13.40 2.88 -5.94
C THR A 134 -13.39 4.35 -6.36
N ILE A 135 -12.22 4.83 -6.77
CA ILE A 135 -12.00 6.18 -7.29
C ILE A 135 -11.91 6.11 -8.81
N SER A 136 -12.86 6.76 -9.51
CA SER A 136 -12.77 6.92 -10.98
C SER A 136 -11.44 7.54 -11.38
N GLY A 137 -10.80 6.99 -12.41
CA GLY A 137 -9.47 7.42 -12.87
C GLY A 137 -8.30 6.71 -12.19
N ALA A 138 -8.51 6.01 -11.06
CA ALA A 138 -7.36 5.48 -10.32
C ALA A 138 -6.74 4.27 -11.03
N GLU A 139 -5.43 4.32 -11.32
CA GLU A 139 -4.67 3.16 -11.77
C GLU A 139 -3.98 2.40 -10.62
N ILE A 140 -3.80 3.05 -9.47
CA ILE A 140 -3.12 2.46 -8.32
C ILE A 140 -3.96 2.65 -7.06
N GLN A 141 -4.07 1.58 -6.28
CA GLN A 141 -4.62 1.58 -4.93
C GLN A 141 -3.52 1.23 -3.93
N ILE A 142 -3.52 1.89 -2.78
CA ILE A 142 -2.62 1.61 -1.66
C ILE A 142 -3.47 1.42 -0.41
N TYR A 143 -3.51 0.20 0.10
CA TYR A 143 -4.20 -0.13 1.35
C TYR A 143 -3.24 0.04 2.54
N LEU A 144 -3.72 0.66 3.62
CA LEU A 144 -2.93 0.98 4.82
C LEU A 144 -3.44 0.23 6.07
N PRO A 145 -3.20 -1.08 6.20
CA PRO A 145 -3.61 -1.85 7.37
C PRO A 145 -2.76 -1.52 8.61
N THR A 146 -3.41 -1.58 9.78
CA THR A 146 -2.80 -1.41 11.10
C THR A 146 -3.13 -2.57 12.02
N GLY A 147 -2.30 -2.77 13.04
CA GLY A 147 -2.64 -3.67 14.13
C GLY A 147 -1.44 -4.19 14.88
N PHE A 148 -1.29 -5.51 14.87
CA PHE A 148 -0.19 -6.23 15.49
C PHE A 148 0.42 -7.21 14.50
N SER A 149 1.72 -7.46 14.66
CA SER A 149 2.35 -8.59 13.99
C SER A 149 2.06 -9.88 14.74
N ILE A 150 1.96 -11.00 14.02
CA ILE A 150 1.89 -12.33 14.59
C ILE A 150 3.20 -13.04 14.27
N THR A 151 4.04 -13.31 15.27
CA THR A 151 5.27 -14.08 15.12
C THR A 151 5.22 -15.30 16.02
N GLY A 152 5.35 -16.51 15.46
CA GLY A 152 5.28 -17.76 16.24
C GLY A 152 3.95 -17.94 16.99
N GLY A 153 2.84 -17.41 16.46
CA GLY A 153 1.52 -17.43 17.11
C GLY A 153 1.33 -16.36 18.19
N THR A 154 2.34 -15.53 18.47
CA THR A 154 2.25 -14.46 19.47
C THR A 154 1.99 -13.12 18.78
N LYS A 155 0.97 -12.39 19.25
CA LYS A 155 0.71 -11.00 18.85
C LYS A 155 1.75 -10.10 19.49
N SER A 156 2.42 -9.27 18.72
CA SER A 156 3.45 -8.36 19.23
C SER A 156 3.36 -7.00 18.57
N GLY A 157 3.33 -5.96 19.41
CA GLY A 157 3.53 -4.54 19.11
C GLY A 157 2.51 -3.90 18.17
N CYS A 158 2.51 -2.57 18.13
CA CYS A 158 1.82 -1.80 17.10
C CYS A 158 2.49 -2.00 15.74
N HIS A 159 1.71 -1.99 14.68
CA HIS A 159 2.17 -2.29 13.33
C HIS A 159 1.38 -1.47 12.31
N LEU A 160 2.09 -1.05 11.26
CA LEU A 160 1.57 -0.45 10.04
C LEU A 160 2.30 -1.07 8.84
N SER A 161 1.57 -1.31 7.77
CA SER A 161 2.16 -1.64 6.46
C SER A 161 1.41 -0.91 5.36
N TYR A 162 1.91 -1.00 4.12
CA TYR A 162 1.10 -0.72 2.94
C TYR A 162 1.17 -1.86 1.94
N ASP A 163 0.05 -2.07 1.25
CA ASP A 163 -0.08 -2.97 0.10
C ASP A 163 -0.50 -2.12 -1.10
N MET A 164 0.35 -2.09 -2.14
CA MET A 164 0.14 -1.31 -3.36
C MET A 164 -0.22 -2.24 -4.52
N GLU A 165 -1.32 -1.97 -5.19
CA GLU A 165 -1.88 -2.77 -6.27
C GLU A 165 -2.25 -1.91 -7.47
N ARG A 166 -2.14 -2.49 -8.67
CA ARG A 166 -2.51 -1.86 -9.94
C ARG A 166 -3.89 -2.33 -10.40
N TRP A 167 -4.62 -1.40 -11.00
CA TRP A 167 -5.87 -1.70 -11.70
C TRP A 167 -5.63 -2.60 -12.92
N ASP A 168 -6.32 -3.72 -12.99
CA ASP A 168 -6.44 -4.54 -14.20
C ASP A 168 -7.76 -4.23 -14.91
N ALA A 169 -7.67 -3.70 -16.13
CA ALA A 169 -8.85 -3.42 -16.96
C ALA A 169 -9.63 -4.69 -17.35
N SER A 170 -8.98 -5.86 -17.35
CA SER A 170 -9.57 -7.14 -17.74
C SER A 170 -10.46 -7.69 -16.63
N SER A 171 -9.93 -7.81 -15.42
CA SER A 171 -10.67 -8.25 -14.24
C SER A 171 -11.55 -7.14 -13.63
N LYS A 172 -11.22 -5.87 -13.90
CA LYS A 172 -11.80 -4.68 -13.28
C LYS A 172 -11.65 -4.69 -11.76
N LEU A 173 -10.45 -5.06 -11.31
CA LEU A 173 -10.03 -5.12 -9.91
C LEU A 173 -8.66 -4.49 -9.75
N PHE A 174 -8.33 -4.10 -8.52
CA PHE A 174 -6.94 -3.93 -8.09
C PHE A 174 -6.44 -5.30 -7.63
N ASP A 175 -5.75 -6.04 -8.50
CA ASP A 175 -5.31 -7.42 -8.21
C ASP A 175 -3.85 -7.70 -8.63
N GLN A 176 -3.20 -6.71 -9.24
CA GLN A 176 -1.80 -6.79 -9.62
C GLN A 176 -0.93 -6.16 -8.53
N GLN A 177 -0.41 -6.97 -7.61
CA GLN A 177 0.48 -6.48 -6.55
C GLN A 177 1.74 -5.84 -7.13
N ILE A 178 1.96 -4.57 -6.80
CA ILE A 178 3.14 -3.79 -7.17
C ILE A 178 4.18 -3.85 -6.06
N ARG A 179 3.78 -3.57 -4.81
CA ARG A 179 4.67 -3.53 -3.66
C ARG A 179 3.93 -3.83 -2.35
N LYS A 180 4.68 -4.37 -1.39
CA LYS A 180 4.35 -4.37 0.03
C LYS A 180 5.52 -3.76 0.81
N ALA A 181 5.25 -2.99 1.86
CA ALA A 181 6.27 -2.54 2.80
C ALA A 181 5.75 -2.59 4.23
N ASP A 182 6.64 -2.91 5.17
CA ASP A 182 6.31 -3.08 6.58
C ASP A 182 7.08 -2.08 7.44
N SER A 183 6.42 -1.53 8.47
CA SER A 183 7.07 -0.65 9.45
C SER A 183 8.17 -1.31 10.28
N ARG A 184 8.29 -2.65 10.21
CA ARG A 184 9.32 -3.43 10.89
C ARG A 184 10.45 -3.90 9.99
N ASP A 185 10.41 -3.55 8.70
CA ASP A 185 11.51 -3.82 7.79
C ASP A 185 12.78 -3.13 8.30
N ALA A 186 13.96 -3.71 8.02
CA ALA A 186 15.24 -3.13 8.45
C ALA A 186 15.46 -1.71 7.90
N ASN A 187 14.90 -1.42 6.72
CA ASN A 187 14.84 -0.10 6.10
C ASN A 187 13.38 0.19 5.72
N PRO A 188 12.56 0.68 6.67
CA PRO A 188 11.12 0.79 6.45
C PRO A 188 10.80 1.90 5.46
N LEU A 189 9.83 1.64 4.57
CA LEU A 189 9.22 2.64 3.68
C LEU A 189 7.90 3.17 4.23
N VAL A 190 7.50 2.73 5.41
CA VAL A 190 6.31 3.20 6.11
C VAL A 190 6.55 3.16 7.60
N ALA A 191 6.12 4.18 8.31
CA ALA A 191 6.22 4.23 9.76
C ALA A 191 5.00 4.94 10.35
N HIS A 192 4.74 4.65 11.61
CA HIS A 192 3.84 5.43 12.44
C HIS A 192 4.62 6.00 13.62
N GLY A 193 4.24 7.19 14.06
CA GLY A 193 4.87 7.87 15.19
C GLY A 193 3.85 8.62 16.03
N LYS A 194 4.35 9.43 16.94
CA LYS A 194 3.54 10.26 17.83
C LYS A 194 2.74 11.36 17.11
N ASP A 195 3.12 11.68 15.87
CA ASP A 195 2.54 12.79 15.12
C ASP A 195 1.66 12.32 13.95
N GLY A 196 1.84 11.09 13.47
CA GLY A 196 1.08 10.58 12.33
C GLY A 196 1.74 9.37 11.66
N VAL A 197 1.48 9.23 10.36
CA VAL A 197 2.01 8.20 9.48
C VAL A 197 2.87 8.80 8.41
N GLU A 198 4.01 8.19 8.16
CA GLU A 198 4.97 8.58 7.12
C GLU A 198 5.16 7.43 6.14
N ILE A 199 5.17 7.73 4.83
CA ILE A 199 5.23 6.74 3.76
C ILE A 199 6.20 7.23 2.67
N ALA A 200 7.04 6.34 2.18
CA ALA A 200 7.86 6.53 1.00
C ALA A 200 7.40 5.56 -0.11
N LEU A 201 6.99 6.11 -1.25
CA LEU A 201 6.57 5.36 -2.43
C LEU A 201 7.60 5.55 -3.54
N LEU A 202 8.06 4.45 -4.13
CA LEU A 202 8.98 4.53 -5.27
C LEU A 202 8.28 5.08 -6.50
N LEU A 203 8.84 6.11 -7.11
CA LEU A 203 8.26 6.70 -8.33
C LEU A 203 8.21 5.70 -9.49
N SER A 204 9.14 4.75 -9.54
CA SER A 204 9.15 3.67 -10.52
C SER A 204 7.91 2.78 -10.45
N ASP A 205 7.42 2.52 -9.23
CA ASP A 205 6.25 1.67 -9.00
C ASP A 205 4.96 2.37 -9.39
N LEU A 206 4.96 3.70 -9.22
CA LEU A 206 3.90 4.58 -9.68
C LEU A 206 3.89 4.74 -11.21
N GLY A 207 5.01 4.45 -11.88
CA GLY A 207 5.16 4.70 -13.32
C GLY A 207 5.20 6.19 -13.69
N VAL A 208 5.42 7.08 -12.71
CA VAL A 208 5.50 8.53 -12.91
C VAL A 208 6.95 8.99 -13.06
N ARG A 209 7.15 10.16 -13.67
CA ARG A 209 8.49 10.71 -13.96
C ARG A 209 8.57 12.16 -13.51
N LYS A 210 9.80 12.68 -13.41
CA LYS A 210 10.06 14.11 -13.21
C LYS A 210 9.24 14.96 -14.18
N GLY A 211 8.54 15.95 -13.66
CA GLY A 211 7.63 16.81 -14.41
C GLY A 211 6.20 16.30 -14.58
N SER A 212 5.91 15.03 -14.26
CA SER A 212 4.55 14.49 -14.24
C SER A 212 3.70 15.16 -13.16
N LYS A 213 2.39 15.21 -13.41
CA LYS A 213 1.36 15.52 -12.41
C LYS A 213 0.38 14.37 -12.33
N PHE A 214 -0.10 14.07 -11.14
CA PHE A 214 -1.11 13.05 -10.91
C PHE A 214 -2.10 13.50 -9.84
N SER A 215 -3.30 12.95 -9.87
CA SER A 215 -4.29 13.14 -8.81
C SER A 215 -4.02 12.11 -7.71
N PHE A 216 -3.91 12.60 -6.48
CA PHE A 216 -3.78 11.78 -5.28
C PHE A 216 -5.04 11.93 -4.45
N ALA A 217 -5.68 10.82 -4.12
CA ALA A 217 -6.92 10.77 -3.36
C ALA A 217 -6.73 9.90 -2.12
N CYS A 218 -7.26 10.35 -0.99
CA CYS A 218 -7.24 9.63 0.26
C CYS A 218 -8.67 9.38 0.72
N TRP A 219 -9.00 8.12 0.92
CA TRP A 219 -10.32 7.68 1.35
C TRP A 219 -10.20 6.82 2.61
N GLU A 220 -10.72 7.35 3.70
CA GLU A 220 -10.80 6.65 4.98
C GLU A 220 -11.87 5.56 4.90
N SER A 221 -11.57 4.34 5.37
CA SER A 221 -12.51 3.21 5.28
C SER A 221 -13.85 3.45 5.98
N MET A 222 -13.91 4.41 6.90
CA MET A 222 -15.11 4.77 7.65
C MET A 222 -15.84 6.00 7.06
N ALA A 223 -15.26 6.66 6.06
CA ALA A 223 -15.84 7.84 5.44
C ALA A 223 -16.80 7.48 4.30
N LEU A 224 -17.88 8.28 4.16
CA LEU A 224 -18.72 8.19 2.97
C LEU A 224 -17.90 8.45 1.71
N ARG A 225 -18.31 7.83 0.60
CA ARG A 225 -17.66 7.99 -0.70
C ARG A 225 -17.55 9.44 -1.18
N ASP A 226 -18.51 10.28 -0.81
CA ASP A 226 -18.50 11.70 -1.17
C ASP A 226 -17.47 12.50 -0.35
N TYR A 227 -16.84 11.85 0.64
CA TYR A 227 -15.80 12.39 1.49
C TYR A 227 -14.46 11.75 1.18
N VAL A 228 -13.87 12.21 0.07
CA VAL A 228 -12.53 11.83 -0.37
C VAL A 228 -11.70 13.09 -0.45
N ASN A 229 -10.63 13.13 0.34
CA ASN A 229 -9.66 14.21 0.24
C ASN A 229 -8.83 14.02 -1.03
N ARG A 230 -8.70 15.07 -1.84
CA ARG A 230 -7.96 15.03 -3.09
C ARG A 230 -7.00 16.19 -3.23
N THR A 231 -5.86 15.93 -3.85
CA THR A 231 -4.91 16.95 -4.24
C THR A 231 -4.21 16.55 -5.54
N THR A 232 -3.54 17.50 -6.18
CA THR A 232 -2.69 17.24 -7.34
C THR A 232 -1.24 17.36 -6.91
N ILE A 233 -0.46 16.31 -7.14
CA ILE A 233 0.97 16.28 -6.84
C ILE A 233 1.74 16.42 -8.15
N LYS A 234 2.82 17.20 -8.11
CA LYS A 234 3.77 17.33 -9.21
C LYS A 234 5.12 16.74 -8.76
N ILE A 235 5.72 15.91 -9.61
CA ILE A 235 7.10 15.45 -9.40
C ILE A 235 8.05 16.54 -9.89
N GLU A 236 8.93 17.03 -9.02
CA GLU A 236 9.84 18.16 -9.26
C GLU A 236 11.18 17.75 -9.88
#